data_AF-A0A1X0S6H5-F1
#
_entry.id   AF-A0A1X0S6H5-F1
#
_cell.length_a   1.000
_cell.length_b   1.000
_cell.length_c   1.000
_cell.angle_alpha   90.00
_cell.angle_beta   90.00
_cell.angle_gamma   90.00
#
_symmetry.space_group_name_H-M   'P 1'
#
loop_
_entity.id
_entity.type
_entity.pdbx_description
1 polymer ?
#
loop_
_entity_poly.entity_id
_entity_poly.type
_entity_poly.pdbx_seq_one_letter_code
_entity_poly.pdbx_strand_id
1 'polypeptide(L)'
;MFSTGKRPPSALLLALINLMLQSKESFRSKEAQVTHWTHCKQAHMLLMDILTLFGPNIYKPVWNEFMYFNISCSQQSIEEEDESSHYELLNTKELSHYFDFWDYTDKLLNHSSLTLNDRCRILVLDFLINVLQADLKEKLNDEKKVGKSIIFGTLSTDSMLSCTKFDKYLDILLKNYPNKNDNLTQLVGSLLNMLITISCFERISSFDSLVSQMYSRFQKMDPDTSLQFMQSIKYPSFLIALLDKALSDTDISLVDNAHKKFRNKKHVPLRLEKVLFYVLKTQPITCDSIDALYKHVLIVSKYCMCVFSTASISHKKRSGEKNTALSEEQLILLIEQQHTSLDEWETLIEALLGKFLTADLNLIEKIRWAIKLTRLTITEYV
;
A
#
# COMPACT_ATOMS: atom_id res chain seq x y z
N MET A 1 21.01 26.98 -0.38
CA MET A 1 20.76 27.90 0.75
C MET A 1 19.60 28.82 0.38
N PHE A 2 18.37 28.49 0.78
CA PHE A 2 17.24 29.42 0.72
C PHE A 2 17.09 30.06 2.12
N SER A 3 17.73 31.22 2.31
CA SER A 3 17.81 31.96 3.58
C SER A 3 16.72 33.02 3.76
N THR A 4 15.64 32.96 2.99
CA THR A 4 14.47 33.81 3.25
C THR A 4 13.28 32.89 3.47
N GLY A 5 12.81 32.74 4.71
CA GLY A 5 11.61 31.97 5.06
C GLY A 5 10.30 32.56 4.50
N LYS A 6 10.34 33.24 3.36
CA LYS A 6 9.18 33.79 2.69
C LYS A 6 8.44 32.65 1.98
N ARG A 7 7.16 32.52 2.30
CA ARG A 7 6.26 31.56 1.66
C ARG A 7 6.23 31.79 0.14
N PRO A 8 6.49 30.78 -0.71
CA PRO A 8 6.42 30.95 -2.15
C PRO A 8 5.00 31.31 -2.60
N PRO A 9 4.85 32.20 -3.61
CA PRO A 9 3.54 32.56 -4.16
C PRO A 9 2.84 31.37 -4.81
N SER A 10 1.51 31.29 -4.71
CA SER A 10 0.72 30.22 -5.33
C SER A 10 0.94 30.12 -6.84
N ALA A 11 1.11 31.25 -7.54
CA ALA A 11 1.39 31.29 -8.98
C ALA A 11 2.66 30.51 -9.35
N LEU A 12 3.73 30.62 -8.55
CA LEU A 12 4.95 29.84 -8.76
C LEU A 12 4.67 28.34 -8.66
N LEU A 13 3.88 27.91 -7.67
CA LEU A 13 3.54 26.49 -7.50
C LEU A 13 2.76 25.96 -8.70
N LEU A 14 1.80 26.76 -9.19
CA LEU A 14 1.00 26.43 -10.37
C LEU A 14 1.86 26.38 -11.63
N ALA A 15 2.75 27.34 -11.85
CA ALA A 15 3.67 27.38 -12.99
C ALA A 15 4.57 26.14 -13.06
N LEU A 16 5.10 25.68 -11.92
CA LEU A 16 5.94 24.48 -11.84
C LEU A 16 5.17 23.21 -12.23
N ILE A 17 3.91 23.11 -11.83
CA ILE A 17 3.05 21.98 -12.21
C ILE A 17 2.65 22.08 -13.69
N ASN A 18 2.32 23.28 -14.17
CA ASN A 18 1.97 23.53 -15.56
C ASN A 18 3.10 23.18 -16.53
N LEU A 19 4.35 23.44 -16.15
CA LEU A 19 5.53 23.02 -16.92
C LEU A 19 5.55 21.50 -17.16
N MET A 20 5.18 20.71 -16.15
CA MET A 20 5.09 19.26 -16.26
C MET A 20 3.88 18.84 -17.10
N LEU A 21 2.72 19.47 -16.91
CA LEU A 21 1.47 19.16 -17.60
C LEU A 21 1.40 19.61 -19.07
N GLN A 22 2.19 20.61 -19.48
CA GLN A 22 2.17 21.17 -20.84
C GLN A 22 2.27 20.07 -21.91
N SER A 23 1.49 20.13 -22.99
CA SER A 23 1.61 19.17 -24.09
C SER A 23 3.03 19.14 -24.65
N LYS A 24 3.59 17.95 -24.85
CA LYS A 24 4.93 17.78 -25.43
C LYS A 24 4.96 17.68 -26.96
N GLU A 25 3.81 17.84 -27.64
CA GLU A 25 3.69 17.73 -29.10
C GLU A 25 4.54 18.76 -29.87
N SER A 26 4.85 19.90 -29.26
CA SER A 26 5.68 20.95 -29.84
C SER A 26 7.18 20.62 -29.86
N PHE A 27 7.66 19.64 -29.07
CA PHE A 27 9.08 19.32 -28.98
C PHE A 27 9.49 18.31 -30.05
N ARG A 28 9.79 18.82 -31.25
CA ARG A 28 10.17 18.01 -32.42
C ARG A 28 11.59 17.43 -32.37
N SER A 29 12.52 18.02 -31.61
CA SER A 29 13.90 17.54 -31.51
C SER A 29 14.16 16.76 -30.22
N LYS A 30 15.03 15.73 -30.30
CA LYS A 30 15.45 14.93 -29.16
C LYS A 30 16.13 15.77 -28.08
N GLU A 31 16.92 16.76 -28.47
CA GLU A 31 17.57 17.70 -27.56
C GLU A 31 16.55 18.53 -26.78
N ALA A 32 15.52 19.07 -27.45
CA ALA A 32 14.48 19.82 -26.77
C ALA A 32 13.69 18.94 -25.79
N GLN A 33 13.42 17.68 -26.15
CA GLN A 33 12.78 16.71 -25.25
C GLN A 33 13.64 16.40 -24.01
N VAL A 34 14.95 16.23 -24.16
CA VAL A 34 15.89 15.99 -23.05
C VAL A 34 15.98 17.21 -22.13
N THR A 35 16.07 18.40 -22.71
CA THR A 35 16.09 19.66 -21.95
C THR A 35 14.78 19.85 -21.18
N HIS A 36 13.64 19.64 -21.83
CA HIS A 36 12.33 19.76 -21.19
C HIS A 36 12.14 18.74 -20.06
N TRP A 37 12.55 17.49 -20.28
CA TRP A 37 12.57 16.47 -19.24
C TRP A 37 13.40 16.88 -18.02
N THR A 38 14.55 17.52 -18.26
CA THR A 38 15.43 18.01 -17.19
C THR A 38 14.76 19.13 -16.39
N HIS A 39 14.10 20.08 -17.06
CA HIS A 39 13.32 21.12 -16.38
C HIS A 39 12.14 20.54 -15.59
N CYS A 40 11.45 19.52 -16.10
CA CYS A 40 10.37 18.85 -15.35
C CYS A 40 10.89 18.21 -14.06
N LYS A 41 12.05 17.54 -14.10
CA LYS A 41 12.67 16.99 -12.89
C LYS A 41 13.07 18.08 -11.90
N GLN A 42 13.62 19.20 -12.38
CA GLN A 42 13.96 20.34 -11.53
C GLN A 42 12.72 20.97 -10.87
N ALA A 43 11.63 21.13 -11.63
CA ALA A 43 10.38 21.63 -11.10
C ALA A 43 9.78 20.69 -10.04
N HIS A 44 9.80 19.39 -10.30
CA HIS A 44 9.40 18.37 -9.33
C HIS A 44 10.25 18.43 -8.04
N MET A 45 11.58 18.47 -8.15
CA MET A 45 12.47 18.60 -6.98
C MET A 45 12.16 19.87 -6.18
N LEU A 46 11.96 21.01 -6.86
CA LEU A 46 11.63 22.26 -6.19
C LEU A 46 10.29 22.20 -5.45
N LEU A 47 9.27 21.57 -6.04
CA LEU A 47 7.99 21.33 -5.38
C LEU A 47 8.14 20.44 -4.12
N MET A 48 8.99 19.41 -4.20
CA MET A 48 9.30 18.55 -3.06
C MET A 48 10.07 19.27 -1.95
N ASP A 49 11.02 20.14 -2.31
CA ASP A 49 11.75 20.98 -1.35
C ASP A 49 10.80 21.96 -0.65
N ILE A 50 9.88 22.58 -1.40
CA ILE A 50 8.86 23.48 -0.85
C ILE A 50 7.91 22.72 0.07
N LEU A 51 7.49 21.50 -0.29
CA LEU A 51 6.67 20.64 0.58
C LEU A 51 7.38 20.36 1.91
N THR A 52 8.67 20.05 1.84
CA THR A 52 9.50 19.75 3.02
C THR A 52 9.67 20.96 3.93
N LEU A 53 9.84 22.16 3.36
CA LEU A 53 10.09 23.39 4.12
C LEU A 53 8.83 24.04 4.69
N PHE A 54 7.71 24.01 3.96
CA PHE A 54 6.49 24.76 4.31
C PHE A 54 5.28 23.89 4.67
N GLY A 55 5.39 22.58 4.48
CA GLY A 55 4.31 21.62 4.75
C GLY A 55 3.23 21.60 3.65
N PRO A 56 2.28 20.66 3.74
CA PRO A 56 1.27 20.38 2.71
C PRO A 56 0.25 21.51 2.56
N ASN A 57 0.00 22.28 3.63
CA ASN A 57 -0.96 23.39 3.62
C ASN A 57 -0.65 24.47 2.60
N ILE A 58 0.60 24.59 2.16
CA ILE A 58 0.99 25.54 1.11
C ILE A 58 0.33 25.21 -0.24
N TYR A 59 0.02 23.94 -0.47
CA TYR A 59 -0.55 23.42 -1.72
C TYR A 59 -2.09 23.37 -1.73
N LYS A 60 -2.76 23.86 -0.69
CA LYS A 60 -4.24 23.98 -0.69
C LYS A 60 -4.80 24.71 -1.92
N PRO A 61 -4.22 25.84 -2.38
CA PRO A 61 -4.70 26.49 -3.61
C PRO A 61 -4.59 25.58 -4.83
N VAL A 62 -3.45 24.90 -5.00
CA VAL A 62 -3.23 23.93 -6.09
C VAL A 62 -4.25 22.80 -6.03
N TRP A 63 -4.52 22.27 -4.83
CA TRP A 63 -5.47 21.19 -4.66
C TRP A 63 -6.91 21.64 -4.94
N ASN A 64 -7.29 22.85 -4.55
CA ASN A 64 -8.61 23.40 -4.85
C ASN A 64 -8.85 23.49 -6.36
N GLU A 65 -7.85 23.93 -7.13
CA GLU A 65 -7.92 23.91 -8.61
C GLU A 65 -8.14 22.48 -9.15
N PHE A 66 -7.50 21.47 -8.55
CA PHE A 66 -7.75 20.06 -8.87
C PHE A 66 -9.16 19.58 -8.51
N MET A 67 -9.75 20.10 -7.43
CA MET A 67 -11.10 19.73 -7.00
C MET A 67 -12.20 20.44 -7.81
N TYR A 68 -11.93 21.63 -8.35
CA TYR A 68 -12.85 22.34 -9.23
C TYR A 68 -13.21 21.50 -10.48
N PHE A 69 -12.30 20.64 -10.97
CA PHE A 69 -12.61 19.70 -12.08
C PHE A 69 -13.78 18.74 -11.78
N ASN A 70 -14.00 18.40 -10.50
CA ASN A 70 -15.06 17.48 -10.09
C ASN A 70 -16.46 18.13 -10.15
N ILE A 71 -16.55 19.47 -10.12
CA ILE A 71 -17.80 20.23 -10.11
C ILE A 71 -18.22 20.62 -11.54
N SER A 72 -17.25 21.06 -12.36
CA SER A 72 -17.51 21.64 -13.69
C SER A 72 -18.05 20.66 -14.73
N CYS A 73 -17.95 19.34 -14.51
CA CYS A 73 -18.55 18.34 -15.40
C CYS A 73 -20.07 18.15 -15.18
N SER A 74 -20.63 18.71 -14.10
CA SER A 74 -22.05 18.52 -13.75
C SER A 74 -22.93 19.75 -13.99
N GLN A 75 -22.38 20.96 -14.02
CA GLN A 75 -23.12 22.19 -14.32
C GLN A 75 -22.17 23.26 -14.86
N GLN A 76 -22.36 23.68 -16.12
CA GLN A 76 -22.48 25.08 -16.57
C GLN A 76 -22.20 25.23 -18.07
N SER A 77 -23.29 25.37 -18.82
CA SER A 77 -23.41 26.39 -19.85
C SER A 77 -23.49 27.76 -19.15
N ILE A 78 -22.39 28.51 -19.08
CA ILE A 78 -22.44 29.96 -18.85
C ILE A 78 -21.42 30.59 -19.78
N GLU A 79 -21.93 31.13 -20.88
CA GLU A 79 -21.36 32.33 -21.48
C GLU A 79 -21.47 33.45 -20.44
N GLU A 80 -20.35 34.05 -20.06
CA GLU A 80 -20.25 35.48 -19.74
C GLU A 80 -18.77 35.85 -19.61
N GLU A 81 -18.35 36.75 -20.50
CA GLU A 81 -17.11 37.50 -20.45
C GLU A 81 -17.08 38.35 -19.16
N ASP A 82 -15.96 38.38 -18.44
CA ASP A 82 -15.41 39.69 -18.05
C ASP A 82 -13.93 39.64 -17.68
N GLU A 83 -13.22 40.67 -18.14
CA GLU A 83 -11.82 40.95 -17.95
C GLU A 83 -11.50 41.24 -16.47
N SER A 84 -11.02 40.27 -15.71
CA SER A 84 -10.13 40.58 -14.59
C SER A 84 -9.24 39.40 -14.20
N SER A 85 -7.93 39.68 -14.24
CA SER A 85 -6.81 38.98 -13.62
C SER A 85 -6.18 37.77 -14.35
N HIS A 86 -5.05 38.05 -14.97
CA HIS A 86 -3.94 37.14 -15.27
C HIS A 86 -3.41 36.43 -14.00
N TYR A 87 -4.20 35.52 -13.43
CA TYR A 87 -3.64 34.47 -12.59
C TYR A 87 -3.18 33.34 -13.50
N GLU A 88 -1.93 32.90 -13.36
CA GLU A 88 -1.44 31.66 -13.95
C GLU A 88 -2.22 30.49 -13.33
N LEU A 89 -3.42 30.24 -13.86
CA LEU A 89 -4.25 29.12 -13.47
C LEU A 89 -3.49 27.83 -13.77
N LEU A 90 -3.78 26.77 -13.02
CA LEU A 90 -3.36 25.43 -13.38
C LEU A 90 -3.79 25.16 -14.83
N ASN A 91 -3.07 24.34 -15.60
CA ASN A 91 -3.37 24.04 -17.00
C ASN A 91 -4.66 23.21 -17.07
N THR A 92 -5.79 23.91 -16.89
CA THR A 92 -7.14 23.37 -16.77
C THR A 92 -7.53 22.65 -18.04
N LYS A 93 -6.98 23.02 -19.20
CA LYS A 93 -7.21 22.31 -20.46
C LYS A 93 -6.69 20.88 -20.41
N GLU A 94 -5.43 20.67 -20.03
CA GLU A 94 -4.87 19.31 -19.93
C GLU A 94 -5.53 18.51 -18.80
N LEU A 95 -5.84 19.18 -17.68
CA LEU A 95 -6.49 18.53 -16.55
C LEU A 95 -7.99 18.26 -16.76
N SER A 96 -8.67 19.01 -17.64
CA SER A 96 -10.07 18.79 -18.01
C SER A 96 -10.31 17.47 -18.73
N HIS A 97 -9.24 16.83 -19.23
CA HIS A 97 -9.30 15.46 -19.74
C HIS A 97 -9.50 14.42 -18.62
N TYR A 98 -9.48 14.82 -17.35
CA TYR A 98 -9.61 13.97 -16.19
C TYR A 98 -10.80 14.37 -15.33
N PHE A 99 -11.57 13.39 -14.87
CA PHE A 99 -12.77 13.64 -14.05
C PHE A 99 -12.44 13.96 -12.59
N ASP A 100 -11.53 13.18 -12.01
CA ASP A 100 -11.08 13.33 -10.63
C ASP A 100 -9.62 12.85 -10.50
N PHE A 101 -9.07 12.96 -9.28
CA PHE A 101 -7.74 12.45 -8.96
C PHE A 101 -7.56 10.95 -9.27
N TRP A 102 -8.62 10.15 -9.08
CA TRP A 102 -8.58 8.70 -9.29
C TRP A 102 -8.63 8.33 -10.77
N ASP A 103 -9.33 9.09 -11.62
CA ASP A 103 -9.29 8.97 -13.08
C ASP A 103 -7.92 9.38 -13.65
N TYR A 104 -7.31 10.43 -13.10
CA TYR A 104 -5.91 10.77 -13.41
C TYR A 104 -4.96 9.62 -13.06
N THR A 105 -5.13 9.05 -11.87
CA THR A 105 -4.35 7.91 -11.40
C THR A 105 -4.58 6.68 -12.29
N ASP A 106 -5.82 6.35 -12.63
CA ASP A 106 -6.18 5.20 -13.46
C ASP A 106 -5.56 5.28 -14.85
N LYS A 107 -5.67 6.44 -15.52
CA LYS A 107 -5.07 6.63 -16.85
C LYS A 107 -3.56 6.47 -16.84
N LEU A 108 -2.87 6.93 -15.80
CA LEU A 108 -1.41 6.78 -15.70
C LEU A 108 -0.99 5.36 -15.33
N LEU A 109 -1.71 4.70 -14.43
CA LEU A 109 -1.39 3.35 -14.00
C LEU A 109 -1.73 2.31 -15.07
N ASN A 110 -2.89 2.44 -15.69
CA ASN A 110 -3.51 1.37 -16.48
C ASN A 110 -3.58 1.63 -17.98
N HIS A 111 -3.28 2.85 -18.44
CA HIS A 111 -3.40 3.24 -19.85
C HIS A 111 -2.18 4.00 -20.39
N SER A 112 -1.07 4.09 -19.64
CA SER A 112 0.11 4.84 -20.07
C SER A 112 0.90 4.15 -21.19
N SER A 113 1.46 4.97 -22.08
CA SER A 113 2.12 4.58 -23.33
C SER A 113 3.65 4.80 -23.31
N LEU A 114 4.23 4.99 -22.13
CA LEU A 114 5.68 5.28 -21.90
C LEU A 114 6.22 6.55 -22.59
N THR A 115 5.33 7.42 -23.07
CA THR A 115 5.68 8.68 -23.75
C THR A 115 6.30 9.68 -22.78
N LEU A 116 6.96 10.73 -23.32
CA LEU A 116 7.45 11.84 -22.48
C LEU A 116 6.30 12.54 -21.73
N ASN A 117 5.13 12.66 -22.36
CA ASN A 117 3.92 13.16 -21.69
C ASN A 117 3.60 12.34 -20.45
N ASP A 118 3.53 11.00 -20.58
CA ASP A 118 3.22 10.12 -19.45
C ASP A 118 4.29 10.20 -18.37
N ARG A 119 5.58 10.25 -18.73
CA ARG A 119 6.67 10.41 -17.75
C ARG A 119 6.57 11.71 -16.96
N CYS A 120 6.27 12.84 -17.61
CA CYS A 120 6.08 14.12 -16.93
C CYS A 120 4.82 14.11 -16.05
N ARG A 121 3.73 13.49 -16.51
CA ARG A 121 2.48 13.34 -15.74
C ARG A 121 2.67 12.43 -14.52
N ILE A 122 3.54 11.43 -14.60
CA ILE A 122 3.94 10.59 -13.46
C ILE A 122 4.67 11.42 -12.39
N LEU A 123 5.49 12.40 -12.75
CA LEU A 123 6.10 13.31 -11.77
C LEU A 123 5.04 14.12 -11.03
N VAL A 124 3.99 14.57 -11.73
CA VAL A 124 2.86 15.25 -11.10
C VAL A 124 2.12 14.30 -10.15
N LEU A 125 1.86 13.06 -10.56
CA LEU A 125 1.20 12.06 -9.70
C LEU A 125 2.03 11.79 -8.44
N ASP A 126 3.34 11.58 -8.58
CA ASP A 126 4.26 11.38 -7.46
C ASP A 126 4.23 12.58 -6.51
N PHE A 127 4.35 13.80 -7.03
CA PHE A 127 4.25 15.02 -6.22
C PHE A 127 2.91 15.10 -5.46
N LEU A 128 1.78 14.86 -6.14
CA LEU A 128 0.46 14.90 -5.51
C LEU A 128 0.36 13.84 -4.40
N ILE A 129 0.81 12.61 -4.64
CA ILE A 129 0.83 11.55 -3.62
C ILE A 129 1.67 11.97 -2.41
N ASN A 130 2.82 12.61 -2.61
CA ASN A 130 3.63 13.12 -1.51
C ASN A 130 2.91 14.22 -0.71
N VAL A 131 2.18 15.13 -1.37
CA VAL A 131 1.32 16.13 -0.69
C VAL A 131 0.24 15.45 0.14
N LEU A 132 -0.45 14.44 -0.43
CA LEU A 132 -1.48 13.67 0.26
C LEU A 132 -0.94 12.94 1.49
N GLN A 133 0.23 12.33 1.37
CA GLN A 133 0.91 11.63 2.46
C GLN A 133 1.33 12.60 3.57
N ALA A 134 1.91 13.75 3.22
CA ALA A 134 2.29 14.77 4.19
C ALA A 134 1.07 15.33 4.93
N ASP A 135 -0.01 15.64 4.22
CA ASP A 135 -1.27 16.13 4.80
C ASP A 135 -1.89 15.11 5.76
N LEU A 136 -1.96 13.83 5.35
CA LEU A 136 -2.48 12.77 6.21
C LEU A 136 -1.60 12.61 7.45
N LYS A 137 -0.26 12.62 7.30
CA LYS A 137 0.71 12.47 8.39
C LYS A 137 0.55 13.55 9.46
N GLU A 138 0.33 14.80 9.08
CA GLU A 138 0.08 15.91 10.02
C GLU A 138 -1.23 15.74 10.83
N LYS A 139 -2.14 14.90 10.36
CA LYS A 139 -3.50 14.77 10.90
C LYS A 139 -3.74 13.47 11.67
N LEU A 140 -2.80 12.51 11.67
CA LEU A 140 -2.95 11.16 12.23
C LEU A 140 -3.36 11.10 13.71
N ASN A 141 -3.02 12.13 14.48
CA ASN A 141 -3.29 12.15 15.93
C ASN A 141 -4.75 12.48 16.28
N ASP A 142 -5.58 12.86 15.29
CA ASP A 142 -6.98 13.26 15.52
C ASP A 142 -7.86 12.75 14.37
N GLU A 143 -8.74 11.80 14.70
CA GLU A 143 -9.70 11.20 13.78
C GLU A 143 -10.53 12.25 13.01
N LYS A 144 -10.95 13.34 13.67
CA LYS A 144 -11.72 14.41 13.00
C LYS A 144 -10.86 15.16 11.98
N LYS A 145 -9.56 15.27 12.22
CA LYS A 145 -8.63 15.86 11.26
C LYS A 145 -8.35 14.89 10.11
N VAL A 146 -8.22 13.59 10.37
CA VAL A 146 -8.09 12.58 9.31
C VAL A 146 -9.28 12.61 8.36
N GLY A 147 -10.50 12.75 8.87
CA GLY A 147 -11.72 12.95 8.05
C GLY A 147 -11.74 14.26 7.25
N LYS A 148 -10.83 15.19 7.54
CA LYS A 148 -10.59 16.43 6.78
C LYS A 148 -9.25 16.40 6.03
N SER A 149 -8.64 15.23 5.89
CA SER A 149 -7.44 15.06 5.06
C SER A 149 -7.82 15.17 3.59
N ILE A 150 -6.86 15.65 2.80
CA ILE A 150 -7.06 15.84 1.37
C ILE A 150 -7.42 14.51 0.71
N ILE A 151 -6.68 13.44 1.04
CA ILE A 151 -6.93 12.10 0.51
C ILE A 151 -8.32 11.58 0.89
N PHE A 152 -8.78 11.77 2.13
CA PHE A 152 -10.12 11.36 2.53
C PHE A 152 -11.21 12.08 1.72
N GLY A 153 -11.01 13.37 1.41
CA GLY A 153 -11.90 14.13 0.54
C GLY A 153 -12.00 13.62 -0.91
N THR A 154 -11.08 12.75 -1.35
CA THR A 154 -11.16 12.08 -2.66
C THR A 154 -11.92 10.75 -2.62
N LEU A 155 -12.26 10.26 -1.43
CA LEU A 155 -12.94 9.00 -1.23
C LEU A 155 -14.46 9.19 -1.25
N SER A 156 -15.16 8.20 -1.79
CA SER A 156 -16.62 8.16 -1.82
C SER A 156 -17.11 7.79 -0.43
N THR A 157 -17.84 8.70 0.20
CA THR A 157 -18.45 8.47 1.51
C THR A 157 -19.90 8.03 1.37
N ASP A 158 -20.35 7.21 2.30
CA ASP A 158 -21.75 6.84 2.43
C ASP A 158 -22.57 7.95 3.11
N SER A 159 -23.87 7.71 3.31
CA SER A 159 -24.78 8.65 3.97
C SER A 159 -24.36 9.01 5.40
N MET A 160 -23.49 8.23 6.04
CA MET A 160 -22.96 8.47 7.38
C MET A 160 -21.59 9.17 7.33
N LEU A 161 -21.18 9.67 6.17
CA LEU A 161 -19.86 10.27 5.92
C LEU A 161 -18.70 9.29 6.18
N SER A 162 -18.96 7.98 6.10
CA SER A 162 -17.94 6.94 6.29
C SER A 162 -17.51 6.36 4.95
N CYS A 163 -16.23 6.02 4.83
CA CYS A 163 -15.67 5.35 3.66
C CYS A 163 -15.64 3.83 3.87
N THR A 164 -16.61 3.13 3.29
CA THR A 164 -16.73 1.66 3.41
C THR A 164 -16.53 0.93 2.08
N LYS A 165 -16.64 1.62 0.95
CA LYS A 165 -16.53 1.06 -0.40
C LYS A 165 -15.19 1.44 -1.04
N PHE A 166 -14.27 0.49 -1.06
CA PHE A 166 -12.93 0.63 -1.61
C PHE A 166 -12.74 0.02 -3.00
N ASP A 167 -13.71 -0.76 -3.49
CA ASP A 167 -13.61 -1.53 -4.73
C ASP A 167 -13.13 -0.71 -5.93
N LYS A 168 -13.73 0.46 -6.19
CA LYS A 168 -13.30 1.38 -7.27
C LYS A 168 -11.80 1.68 -7.19
N TYR A 169 -11.31 2.01 -5.99
CA TYR A 169 -9.92 2.40 -5.77
C TYR A 169 -8.98 1.21 -5.87
N LEU A 170 -9.37 0.06 -5.31
CA LEU A 170 -8.58 -1.17 -5.40
C LEU A 170 -8.50 -1.69 -6.83
N ASP A 171 -9.57 -1.56 -7.63
CA ASP A 171 -9.54 -1.92 -9.04
C ASP A 171 -8.57 -1.03 -9.82
N ILE A 172 -8.60 0.28 -9.59
CA ILE A 172 -7.62 1.21 -10.19
C ILE A 172 -6.19 0.82 -9.82
N LEU A 173 -5.94 0.59 -8.53
CA LEU A 173 -4.59 0.34 -8.01
C LEU A 173 -4.03 -1.03 -8.38
N LEU A 174 -4.87 -2.07 -8.48
CA LEU A 174 -4.43 -3.46 -8.58
C LEU A 174 -4.66 -4.09 -9.97
N LYS A 175 -5.35 -3.43 -10.91
CA LYS A 175 -5.67 -3.98 -12.25
C LYS A 175 -4.45 -4.49 -13.01
N ASN A 176 -3.35 -3.71 -13.01
CA ASN A 176 -2.09 -4.08 -13.66
C ASN A 176 -0.93 -4.13 -12.65
N TYR A 177 -1.20 -4.57 -11.42
CA TYR A 177 -0.17 -4.68 -10.39
C TYR A 177 0.53 -6.05 -10.46
N PRO A 178 1.87 -6.12 -10.37
CA PRO A 178 2.81 -5.00 -10.34
C PRO A 178 2.92 -4.31 -11.70
N ASN A 179 3.15 -3.00 -11.69
CA ASN A 179 3.33 -2.24 -12.92
C ASN A 179 4.73 -2.52 -13.51
N LYS A 180 4.84 -2.53 -14.85
CA LYS A 180 6.14 -2.63 -15.55
C LYS A 180 7.09 -1.48 -15.20
N ASN A 181 6.55 -0.35 -14.76
CA ASN A 181 7.32 0.77 -14.23
C ASN A 181 7.37 0.68 -12.70
N ASP A 182 8.53 0.36 -12.14
CA ASP A 182 8.75 0.23 -10.70
C ASP A 182 8.33 1.46 -9.90
N ASN A 183 8.48 2.67 -10.46
CA ASN A 183 8.04 3.90 -9.80
C ASN A 183 6.52 3.89 -9.61
N LEU A 184 5.76 3.46 -10.62
CA LEU A 184 4.31 3.35 -10.52
C LEU A 184 3.89 2.29 -9.49
N THR A 185 4.63 1.18 -9.41
CA THR A 185 4.42 0.15 -8.36
C THR A 185 4.63 0.73 -6.96
N GLN A 186 5.65 1.57 -6.76
CA GLN A 186 5.88 2.27 -5.49
C GLN A 186 4.76 3.27 -5.17
N LEU A 187 4.27 4.02 -6.16
CA LEU A 187 3.14 4.94 -6.00
C LEU A 187 1.85 4.21 -5.60
N VAL A 188 1.58 3.05 -6.21
CA VAL A 188 0.46 2.18 -5.81
C VAL A 188 0.61 1.78 -4.34
N GLY A 189 1.79 1.31 -3.92
CA GLY A 189 2.07 0.98 -2.52
C GLY A 189 1.81 2.18 -1.59
N SER A 190 2.25 3.38 -1.98
CA SER A 190 2.02 4.63 -1.25
C SER A 190 0.52 4.96 -1.06
N LEU A 191 -0.28 4.81 -2.11
CA LEU A 191 -1.73 5.01 -2.07
C LEU A 191 -2.44 3.95 -1.22
N LEU A 192 -2.08 2.66 -1.38
CA LEU A 192 -2.62 1.56 -0.58
C LEU A 192 -2.38 1.79 0.92
N ASN A 193 -1.16 2.21 1.28
CA ASN A 193 -0.82 2.48 2.68
C ASN A 193 -1.61 3.67 3.27
N MET A 194 -1.95 4.69 2.47
CA MET A 194 -2.86 5.76 2.92
C MET A 194 -4.27 5.24 3.15
N LEU A 195 -4.81 4.40 2.25
CA LEU A 195 -6.13 3.78 2.44
C LEU A 195 -6.16 2.92 3.71
N ILE A 196 -5.12 2.13 3.95
CA ILE A 196 -4.97 1.33 5.18
C ILE A 196 -4.96 2.24 6.41
N THR A 197 -4.18 3.31 6.38
CA THR A 197 -4.11 4.28 7.48
C THR A 197 -5.47 4.87 7.81
N ILE A 198 -6.22 5.30 6.79
CA ILE A 198 -7.58 5.85 6.96
C ILE A 198 -8.51 4.79 7.53
N SER A 199 -8.40 3.53 7.06
CA SER A 199 -9.25 2.42 7.52
C SER A 199 -9.10 2.08 9.00
N CYS A 200 -7.98 2.45 9.63
CA CYS A 200 -7.77 2.28 11.07
C CYS A 200 -8.65 3.20 11.95
N PHE A 201 -9.32 4.21 11.36
CA PHE A 201 -10.21 5.12 12.07
C PHE A 201 -11.69 4.73 11.87
N GLU A 202 -12.20 3.93 12.81
CA GLU A 202 -13.49 3.23 12.67
C GLU A 202 -14.72 4.16 12.51
N ARG A 203 -14.69 5.43 12.95
CA ARG A 203 -15.86 6.31 12.77
C ARG A 203 -15.97 6.89 11.38
N ILE A 204 -14.87 6.97 10.64
CA ILE A 204 -14.80 7.57 9.31
C ILE A 204 -14.56 6.53 8.21
N SER A 205 -14.22 5.30 8.58
CA SER A 205 -13.83 4.25 7.64
C SER A 205 -13.99 2.86 8.25
N SER A 206 -13.82 1.81 7.44
CA SER A 206 -13.94 0.42 7.89
C SER A 206 -12.73 -0.43 7.51
N PHE A 207 -11.92 -0.77 8.52
CA PHE A 207 -10.80 -1.70 8.41
C PHE A 207 -11.22 -3.06 7.85
N ASP A 208 -12.28 -3.66 8.41
CA ASP A 208 -12.77 -4.98 7.98
C ASP A 208 -13.29 -4.97 6.53
N SER A 209 -13.89 -3.86 6.10
CA SER A 209 -14.36 -3.70 4.72
C SER A 209 -13.19 -3.63 3.74
N LEU A 210 -12.16 -2.85 4.06
CA LEU A 210 -10.95 -2.76 3.24
C LEU A 210 -10.24 -4.13 3.18
N VAL A 211 -10.07 -4.82 4.31
CA VAL A 211 -9.46 -6.15 4.37
C VAL A 211 -10.24 -7.15 3.51
N SER A 212 -11.56 -7.15 3.57
CA SER A 212 -12.41 -8.06 2.80
C SER A 212 -12.36 -7.79 1.30
N GLN A 213 -12.41 -6.52 0.88
CA GLN A 213 -12.32 -6.13 -0.53
C GLN A 213 -10.90 -6.30 -1.10
N MET A 214 -9.86 -6.13 -0.27
CA MET A 214 -8.48 -6.43 -0.65
C MET A 214 -8.28 -7.93 -0.85
N TYR A 215 -8.86 -8.75 0.03
CA TYR A 215 -8.72 -10.19 -0.01
C TYR A 215 -9.23 -10.80 -1.31
N SER A 216 -10.38 -10.34 -1.82
CA SER A 216 -10.95 -10.84 -3.09
C SER A 216 -10.03 -10.65 -4.30
N ARG A 217 -9.13 -9.65 -4.25
CA ARG A 217 -8.11 -9.38 -5.27
C ARG A 217 -6.83 -10.14 -4.97
N PHE A 218 -6.39 -10.16 -3.71
CA PHE A 218 -5.21 -10.90 -3.26
C PHE A 218 -5.30 -12.41 -3.58
N GLN A 219 -6.48 -13.02 -3.45
CA GLN A 219 -6.69 -14.43 -3.81
C GLN A 219 -6.34 -14.72 -5.29
N LYS A 220 -6.58 -13.77 -6.19
CA LYS A 220 -6.39 -13.91 -7.64
C LYS A 220 -4.95 -13.64 -8.09
N MET A 221 -4.10 -13.07 -7.23
CA MET A 221 -2.70 -12.80 -7.54
C MET A 221 -1.89 -14.11 -7.61
N ASP A 222 -0.97 -14.20 -8.57
CA ASP A 222 0.05 -15.25 -8.57
C ASP A 222 1.01 -15.09 -7.37
N PRO A 223 1.86 -16.09 -7.06
CA PRO A 223 2.73 -16.04 -5.88
C PRO A 223 3.72 -14.87 -5.88
N ASP A 224 4.36 -14.54 -7.00
CA ASP A 224 5.35 -13.47 -7.09
C ASP A 224 4.68 -12.09 -6.95
N THR A 225 3.52 -11.90 -7.58
CA THR A 225 2.69 -10.70 -7.39
C THR A 225 2.22 -10.58 -5.94
N SER A 226 1.82 -11.69 -5.31
CA SER A 226 1.41 -11.73 -3.91
C SER A 226 2.56 -11.32 -2.97
N LEU A 227 3.79 -11.79 -3.25
CA LEU A 227 4.98 -11.41 -2.50
C LEU A 227 5.25 -9.89 -2.59
N GLN A 228 5.27 -9.35 -3.80
CA GLN A 228 5.49 -7.91 -4.02
C GLN A 228 4.39 -7.08 -3.36
N PHE A 229 3.13 -7.52 -3.46
CA PHE A 229 2.01 -6.88 -2.79
C PHE A 229 2.22 -6.85 -1.28
N MET A 230 2.53 -7.99 -0.65
CA MET A 230 2.78 -8.07 0.80
C MET A 230 4.00 -7.25 1.26
N GLN A 231 5.01 -7.07 0.40
CA GLN A 231 6.16 -6.21 0.68
C GLN A 231 5.82 -4.72 0.58
N SER A 232 4.85 -4.35 -0.25
CA SER A 232 4.41 -2.96 -0.41
C SER A 232 3.63 -2.42 0.79
N ILE A 233 3.02 -3.29 1.59
CA ILE A 233 2.21 -2.91 2.75
C ILE A 233 3.08 -2.70 3.99
N LYS A 234 2.98 -1.51 4.60
CA LYS A 234 3.78 -1.07 5.74
C LYS A 234 3.16 -1.37 7.10
N TYR A 235 1.92 -1.86 7.14
CA TYR A 235 1.15 -2.07 8.38
C TYR A 235 1.04 -3.57 8.69
N PRO A 236 1.85 -4.12 9.63
CA PRO A 236 1.79 -5.53 9.98
C PRO A 236 0.41 -5.99 10.46
N SER A 237 -0.32 -5.15 11.20
CA SER A 237 -1.68 -5.46 11.66
C SER A 237 -2.67 -5.67 10.51
N PHE A 238 -2.56 -4.87 9.44
CA PHE A 238 -3.36 -5.04 8.23
C PHE A 238 -3.00 -6.34 7.50
N LEU A 239 -1.70 -6.62 7.35
CA LEU A 239 -1.24 -7.87 6.74
C LEU A 239 -1.72 -9.08 7.54
N ILE A 240 -1.62 -9.07 8.87
CA ILE A 240 -2.16 -10.14 9.72
C ILE A 240 -3.65 -10.35 9.44
N ALA A 241 -4.46 -9.28 9.39
CA ALA A 241 -5.89 -9.39 9.12
C ALA A 241 -6.22 -9.92 7.71
N LEU A 242 -5.44 -9.52 6.71
CA LEU A 242 -5.57 -10.03 5.34
C LEU A 242 -5.18 -11.50 5.24
N LEU A 243 -4.05 -11.87 5.84
CA LEU A 243 -3.53 -13.24 5.83
C LEU A 243 -4.36 -14.17 6.71
N ASP A 244 -5.02 -13.65 7.75
CA ASP A 244 -6.04 -14.38 8.50
C ASP A 244 -7.19 -14.87 7.61
N LYS A 245 -7.67 -14.02 6.69
CA LYS A 245 -8.67 -14.45 5.70
C LYS A 245 -8.12 -15.48 4.74
N ALA A 246 -6.86 -15.32 4.30
CA ALA A 246 -6.22 -16.29 3.43
C ALA A 246 -6.09 -17.66 4.11
N LEU A 247 -5.64 -17.69 5.36
CA LEU A 247 -5.49 -18.90 6.16
C LEU A 247 -6.85 -19.51 6.53
N SER A 248 -7.92 -18.72 6.69
CA SER A 248 -9.26 -19.28 6.93
C SER A 248 -9.82 -20.08 5.74
N ASP A 249 -9.27 -19.85 4.55
CA ASP A 249 -9.60 -20.53 3.29
C ASP A 249 -8.54 -21.56 2.88
N THR A 250 -7.80 -22.11 3.85
CA THR A 250 -6.83 -23.21 3.64
C THR A 250 -7.40 -24.55 4.11
N ASP A 251 -6.75 -25.65 3.74
CA ASP A 251 -7.03 -26.96 4.35
C ASP A 251 -6.50 -26.98 5.80
N ILE A 252 -7.37 -27.42 6.70
CA ILE A 252 -7.15 -27.52 8.15
C ILE A 252 -7.27 -28.95 8.65
N SER A 253 -7.20 -29.95 7.75
CA SER A 253 -7.30 -31.37 8.05
C SER A 253 -6.32 -31.83 9.14
N LEU A 254 -5.12 -31.23 9.17
CA LEU A 254 -4.06 -31.51 10.15
C LEU A 254 -4.14 -30.67 11.44
N VAL A 255 -5.05 -29.71 11.53
CA VAL A 255 -5.26 -28.90 12.72
C VAL A 255 -6.09 -29.69 13.73
N ASP A 256 -5.61 -29.83 14.96
CA ASP A 256 -6.35 -30.51 16.02
C ASP A 256 -7.68 -29.80 16.34
N ASN A 257 -8.71 -30.55 16.69
CA ASN A 257 -10.05 -30.00 16.95
C ASN A 257 -10.06 -28.89 18.01
N ALA A 258 -9.17 -28.95 19.00
CA ALA A 258 -9.02 -27.92 20.03
C ALA A 258 -8.58 -26.54 19.49
N HIS A 259 -7.88 -26.53 18.35
CA HIS A 259 -7.28 -25.35 17.72
C HIS A 259 -8.02 -24.88 16.47
N LYS A 260 -8.94 -25.67 15.90
CA LYS A 260 -9.82 -25.25 14.77
C LYS A 260 -10.64 -23.99 15.06
N LYS A 261 -10.91 -23.69 16.33
CA LYS A 261 -11.55 -22.44 16.77
C LYS A 261 -10.82 -21.17 16.33
N PHE A 262 -9.53 -21.26 15.96
CA PHE A 262 -8.75 -20.12 15.49
C PHE A 262 -9.04 -19.69 14.06
N ARG A 263 -9.73 -20.53 13.27
CA ARG A 263 -10.09 -20.23 11.86
C ARG A 263 -10.82 -18.90 11.69
N ASN A 264 -11.81 -18.65 12.54
CA ASN A 264 -12.67 -17.44 12.45
C ASN A 264 -12.31 -16.37 13.48
N LYS A 265 -11.25 -16.59 14.28
CA LYS A 265 -10.82 -15.62 15.28
C LYS A 265 -9.81 -14.68 14.67
N LYS A 266 -10.07 -13.37 14.75
CA LYS A 266 -9.07 -12.35 14.47
C LYS A 266 -7.84 -12.60 15.34
N HIS A 267 -6.65 -12.38 14.81
CA HIS A 267 -5.41 -12.51 15.56
C HIS A 267 -5.23 -11.48 16.70
N VAL A 268 -6.16 -10.56 16.91
CA VAL A 268 -6.09 -9.58 18.02
C VAL A 268 -6.93 -10.07 19.21
N PRO A 269 -6.35 -10.22 20.43
CA PRO A 269 -4.93 -10.05 20.77
C PRO A 269 -4.08 -11.23 20.30
N LEU A 270 -2.77 -10.96 20.15
CA LEU A 270 -1.75 -11.89 19.67
C LEU A 270 -1.73 -13.17 20.50
N ARG A 271 -1.94 -14.32 19.85
CA ARG A 271 -1.95 -15.66 20.47
C ARG A 271 -1.01 -16.58 19.71
N LEU A 272 0.09 -16.98 20.34
CA LEU A 272 1.05 -17.92 19.79
C LEU A 272 0.47 -19.31 19.61
N GLU A 273 -0.58 -19.70 20.35
CA GLU A 273 -1.30 -20.95 20.07
C GLU A 273 -1.88 -20.95 18.66
N LYS A 274 -2.30 -19.78 18.15
CA LYS A 274 -2.78 -19.67 16.77
C LYS A 274 -1.63 -19.88 15.79
N VAL A 275 -0.44 -19.34 16.05
CA VAL A 275 0.72 -19.54 15.17
C VAL A 275 1.13 -21.01 15.17
N LEU A 276 1.45 -21.54 16.35
CA LEU A 276 2.09 -22.84 16.53
C LEU A 276 1.16 -24.02 16.24
N PHE A 277 -0.11 -23.92 16.65
CA PHE A 277 -1.04 -25.06 16.57
C PHE A 277 -2.13 -24.92 15.49
N TYR A 278 -2.24 -23.76 14.85
CA TYR A 278 -3.18 -23.55 13.74
C TYR A 278 -2.44 -23.21 12.45
N VAL A 279 -1.76 -22.07 12.39
CA VAL A 279 -1.14 -21.56 11.14
C VAL A 279 -0.09 -22.53 10.59
N LEU A 280 0.86 -23.00 11.40
CA LEU A 280 1.90 -23.94 10.98
C LEU A 280 1.36 -25.34 10.61
N LYS A 281 0.08 -25.63 10.88
CA LYS A 281 -0.58 -26.88 10.52
C LYS A 281 -1.53 -26.75 9.30
N THR A 282 -1.64 -25.56 8.70
CA THR A 282 -2.47 -25.34 7.50
C THR A 282 -1.78 -25.80 6.22
N GLN A 283 -2.57 -26.15 5.20
CA GLN A 283 -2.10 -26.56 3.87
C GLN A 283 -2.88 -25.86 2.74
N PRO A 284 -2.30 -25.70 1.53
CA PRO A 284 -3.08 -25.24 0.39
C PRO A 284 -4.25 -26.20 0.12
N ILE A 285 -5.43 -25.68 -0.22
CA ILE A 285 -6.60 -26.51 -0.59
C ILE A 285 -6.25 -27.43 -1.78
N THR A 286 -5.52 -26.88 -2.75
CA THR A 286 -5.07 -27.60 -3.94
C THR A 286 -3.59 -27.95 -3.79
N CYS A 287 -3.30 -29.19 -3.40
CA CYS A 287 -1.94 -29.70 -3.26
C CYS A 287 -1.26 -30.09 -4.59
N ASP A 288 -1.96 -29.96 -5.72
CA ASP A 288 -1.46 -30.38 -7.04
C ASP A 288 -0.75 -29.26 -7.81
N SER A 289 -0.69 -28.05 -7.26
CA SER A 289 -0.01 -26.90 -7.85
C SER A 289 1.13 -26.44 -6.96
N ILE A 290 2.34 -26.42 -7.52
CA ILE A 290 3.51 -25.88 -6.83
C ILE A 290 3.38 -24.38 -6.57
N ASP A 291 2.68 -23.64 -7.42
CA ASP A 291 2.39 -22.22 -7.19
C ASP A 291 1.45 -22.02 -6.00
N ALA A 292 0.44 -22.89 -5.84
CA ALA A 292 -0.44 -22.87 -4.68
C ALA A 292 0.35 -23.17 -3.39
N LEU A 293 1.26 -24.15 -3.43
CA LEU A 293 2.17 -24.44 -2.32
C LEU A 293 3.09 -23.25 -2.02
N TYR A 294 3.69 -22.63 -3.04
CA TYR A 294 4.55 -21.47 -2.86
C TYR A 294 3.80 -20.29 -2.25
N LYS A 295 2.62 -19.96 -2.78
CA LYS A 295 1.77 -18.90 -2.24
C LYS A 295 1.39 -19.16 -0.78
N HIS A 296 1.04 -20.41 -0.44
CA HIS A 296 0.74 -20.81 0.94
C HIS A 296 1.93 -20.60 1.88
N VAL A 297 3.12 -21.05 1.49
CA VAL A 297 4.34 -20.87 2.27
C VAL A 297 4.67 -19.39 2.45
N LEU A 298 4.49 -18.57 1.41
CA LEU A 298 4.64 -17.12 1.51
C LEU A 298 3.66 -16.48 2.49
N ILE A 299 2.38 -16.91 2.47
CA ILE A 299 1.34 -16.44 3.39
C ILE A 299 1.72 -16.79 4.83
N VAL A 300 2.07 -18.05 5.11
CA VAL A 300 2.48 -18.50 6.45
C VAL A 300 3.72 -17.74 6.92
N SER A 301 4.74 -17.66 6.07
CA SER A 301 5.99 -16.96 6.39
C SER A 301 5.75 -15.50 6.73
N LYS A 302 5.04 -14.77 5.87
CA LYS A 302 4.74 -13.35 6.08
C LYS A 302 3.86 -13.13 7.30
N TYR A 303 2.90 -14.03 7.54
CA TYR A 303 2.07 -14.00 8.73
C TYR A 303 2.93 -14.08 9.99
N CYS A 304 3.79 -15.08 10.12
CA CYS A 304 4.72 -15.22 11.23
C CYS A 304 5.58 -13.97 11.40
N MET A 305 6.19 -13.46 10.33
CA MET A 305 6.99 -12.22 10.38
C MET A 305 6.20 -11.03 10.91
N CYS A 306 4.96 -10.84 10.46
CA CYS A 306 4.13 -9.74 10.93
C CYS A 306 3.74 -9.91 12.41
N VAL A 307 3.36 -11.13 12.82
CA VAL A 307 3.02 -11.44 14.23
C VAL A 307 4.21 -11.10 15.14
N PHE A 308 5.39 -11.65 14.85
CA PHE A 308 6.56 -11.40 15.68
C PHE A 308 7.02 -9.95 15.60
N SER A 309 6.93 -9.28 14.45
CA SER A 309 7.16 -7.83 14.35
C SER A 309 6.24 -6.99 15.23
N THR A 310 4.98 -7.40 15.42
CA THR A 310 4.05 -6.72 16.35
C THR A 310 4.26 -7.10 17.80
N ALA A 311 4.86 -8.26 18.07
CA ALA A 311 5.17 -8.74 19.41
C ALA A 311 6.52 -8.21 19.94
N SER A 312 7.41 -7.73 19.07
CA SER A 312 8.80 -7.38 19.42
C SER A 312 8.94 -6.05 20.15
N ILE A 313 9.45 -6.11 21.37
CA ILE A 313 10.52 -5.23 21.85
C ILE A 313 11.64 -6.17 22.39
N SER A 314 12.90 -5.77 22.27
CA SER A 314 14.06 -6.66 22.43
C SER A 314 14.23 -7.26 23.84
N HIS A 315 14.48 -8.57 23.92
CA HIS A 315 14.99 -9.24 25.11
C HIS A 315 16.50 -8.97 25.27
N LYS A 316 16.91 -7.95 26.04
CA LYS A 316 18.28 -7.88 26.57
C LYS A 316 18.30 -8.37 28.01
N LYS A 317 18.59 -9.66 28.20
CA LYS A 317 18.95 -10.21 29.52
C LYS A 317 20.26 -9.57 29.98
N ARG A 318 20.15 -8.54 30.84
CA ARG A 318 21.11 -8.20 31.91
C ARG A 318 20.54 -7.23 32.97
N SER A 319 19.37 -6.59 32.77
CA SER A 319 18.83 -5.60 33.72
C SER A 319 17.32 -5.67 34.04
N GLY A 320 16.63 -6.79 33.75
CA GLY A 320 15.34 -7.09 34.39
C GLY A 320 14.07 -6.41 33.84
N GLU A 321 14.13 -5.47 32.89
CA GLU A 321 12.93 -4.90 32.28
C GLU A 321 12.50 -5.69 31.03
N LYS A 322 11.28 -6.25 31.08
CA LYS A 322 10.61 -6.98 29.99
C LYS A 322 9.89 -5.97 29.11
N ASN A 323 10.40 -5.69 27.91
CA ASN A 323 9.61 -5.04 26.88
C ASN A 323 9.20 -6.13 25.88
N THR A 324 8.04 -6.75 26.05
CA THR A 324 7.42 -7.61 25.03
C THR A 324 5.91 -7.49 25.18
N ALA A 325 5.18 -7.58 24.08
CA ALA A 325 3.71 -7.62 24.11
C ALA A 325 3.17 -9.01 24.52
N LEU A 326 4.04 -10.03 24.64
CA LEU A 326 3.67 -11.37 25.05
C LEU A 326 3.59 -11.51 26.58
N SER A 327 2.58 -12.25 27.05
CA SER A 327 2.55 -12.69 28.43
C SER A 327 3.61 -13.76 28.70
N GLU A 328 3.94 -13.96 29.98
CA GLU A 328 4.92 -14.98 30.40
C GLU A 328 4.51 -16.40 29.96
N GLU A 329 3.22 -16.72 30.04
CA GLU A 329 2.67 -18.00 29.54
C GLU A 329 2.94 -18.19 28.04
N GLN A 330 2.80 -17.13 27.24
CA GLN A 330 3.04 -17.19 25.80
C GLN A 330 4.55 -17.34 25.48
N LEU A 331 5.42 -16.71 26.27
CA LEU A 331 6.87 -16.88 26.13
C LEU A 331 7.31 -18.30 26.46
N ILE A 332 6.79 -18.89 27.54
CA ILE A 332 7.06 -20.28 27.92
C ILE A 332 6.61 -21.21 26.79
N LEU A 333 5.39 -21.01 26.28
CA LEU A 333 4.87 -21.76 25.15
C LEU A 333 5.80 -21.68 23.92
N LEU A 334 6.30 -20.47 23.61
CA LEU A 334 7.22 -20.28 22.49
C LEU A 334 8.50 -21.09 22.68
N ILE A 335 9.14 -20.99 23.85
CA ILE A 335 10.37 -21.70 24.19
C ILE A 335 10.17 -23.22 24.09
N GLU A 336 9.06 -23.73 24.61
CA GLU A 336 8.78 -25.16 24.67
C GLU A 336 8.39 -25.76 23.31
N GLN A 337 7.67 -25.02 22.46
CA GLN A 337 6.98 -25.58 21.30
C GLN A 337 7.49 -25.10 19.94
N GLN A 338 8.30 -24.04 19.88
CA GLN A 338 8.72 -23.46 18.60
C GLN A 338 9.45 -24.45 17.69
N HIS A 339 10.41 -25.20 18.23
CA HIS A 339 11.25 -26.09 17.43
C HIS A 339 10.44 -27.24 16.87
N THR A 340 9.64 -27.90 17.71
CA THR A 340 8.74 -28.99 17.30
C THR A 340 7.76 -28.52 16.23
N SER A 341 7.10 -27.37 16.43
CA SER A 341 6.12 -26.86 15.47
C SER A 341 6.74 -26.48 14.12
N LEU A 342 7.96 -25.93 14.15
CA LEU A 342 8.72 -25.57 12.94
C LEU A 342 9.23 -26.81 12.20
N ASP A 343 9.73 -27.82 12.91
CA ASP A 343 10.21 -29.09 12.33
C ASP A 343 9.07 -29.86 11.68
N GLU A 344 7.91 -29.92 12.33
CA GLU A 344 6.70 -30.52 11.77
C GLU A 344 6.26 -29.80 10.49
N TRP A 345 6.24 -28.46 10.51
CA TRP A 345 5.86 -27.66 9.35
C TRP A 345 6.85 -27.82 8.19
N GLU A 346 8.16 -27.76 8.45
CA GLU A 346 9.19 -27.94 7.43
C GLU A 346 9.10 -29.34 6.80
N THR A 347 8.95 -30.39 7.62
CA THR A 347 8.76 -31.77 7.15
C THR A 347 7.50 -31.89 6.29
N LEU A 348 6.42 -31.23 6.68
CA LEU A 348 5.17 -31.22 5.94
C LEU A 348 5.34 -30.59 4.55
N ILE A 349 5.99 -29.43 4.46
CA ILE A 349 6.20 -28.74 3.19
C ILE A 349 7.17 -29.53 2.30
N GLU A 350 8.24 -30.10 2.84
CA GLU A 350 9.16 -30.96 2.06
C GLU A 350 8.47 -32.23 1.54
N ALA A 351 7.56 -32.83 2.32
CA ALA A 351 6.76 -33.96 1.85
C ALA A 351 5.81 -33.58 0.69
N LEU A 352 5.25 -32.36 0.72
CA LEU A 352 4.45 -31.83 -0.39
C LEU A 352 5.34 -31.51 -1.61
N LEU A 353 6.53 -30.93 -1.41
CA LEU A 353 7.52 -30.68 -2.46
C LEU A 353 7.96 -31.95 -3.17
N GLY A 354 8.11 -33.07 -2.43
CA GLY A 354 8.49 -34.37 -2.98
C GLY A 354 7.55 -34.90 -4.06
N LYS A 355 6.32 -34.38 -4.17
CA LYS A 355 5.36 -34.71 -5.24
C LYS A 355 5.71 -34.04 -6.58
N PHE A 356 6.55 -33.00 -6.57
CA PHE A 356 6.87 -32.16 -7.73
C PHE A 356 8.27 -32.45 -8.29
N LEU A 357 8.51 -33.69 -8.74
CA LEU A 357 9.83 -34.17 -9.20
C LEU A 357 10.40 -33.40 -10.40
N THR A 358 9.57 -32.73 -11.19
CA THR A 358 9.96 -31.98 -12.39
C THR A 358 9.76 -30.46 -12.26
N ALA A 359 9.56 -29.95 -11.04
CA ALA A 359 9.34 -28.54 -10.81
C ALA A 359 10.60 -27.69 -11.08
N ASP A 360 10.37 -26.40 -11.38
CA ASP A 360 11.43 -25.41 -11.52
C ASP A 360 12.25 -25.31 -10.22
N LEU A 361 13.56 -25.53 -10.34
CA LEU A 361 14.51 -25.44 -9.23
C LEU A 361 14.46 -24.07 -8.55
N ASN A 362 14.28 -22.98 -9.31
CA ASN A 362 14.19 -21.63 -8.75
C ASN A 362 12.99 -21.49 -7.81
N LEU A 363 11.86 -22.12 -8.17
CA LEU A 363 10.65 -22.07 -7.36
C LEU A 363 10.81 -22.87 -6.07
N ILE A 364 11.45 -24.05 -6.15
CA ILE A 364 11.80 -24.86 -4.98
C ILE A 364 12.72 -24.08 -4.03
N GLU A 365 13.73 -23.39 -4.57
CA GLU A 365 14.63 -22.56 -3.78
C GLU A 365 13.90 -21.40 -3.08
N LYS A 366 12.99 -20.71 -3.79
CA LYS A 366 12.14 -19.66 -3.21
C LYS A 366 11.30 -20.21 -2.04
N ILE A 367 10.70 -21.38 -2.19
CA ILE A 367 9.91 -22.04 -1.13
C ILE A 367 10.79 -22.32 0.09
N ARG A 368 11.93 -22.99 -0.12
CA ARG A 368 12.88 -23.32 0.96
C ARG A 368 13.44 -22.09 1.65
N TRP A 369 13.67 -21.01 0.91
CA TRP A 369 14.12 -19.75 1.49
C TRP A 369 13.06 -19.12 2.40
N ALA A 370 11.79 -19.15 2.01
CA ALA A 370 10.69 -18.69 2.86
C ALA A 370 10.54 -19.54 4.15
N ILE A 371 10.76 -20.86 4.08
CA ILE A 371 10.82 -21.72 5.27
C ILE A 371 11.95 -21.28 6.21
N LYS A 372 13.17 -21.13 5.68
CA LYS A 372 14.34 -20.68 6.45
C LYS A 372 14.12 -19.33 7.11
N LEU A 373 13.54 -18.37 6.38
CA LEU A 373 13.23 -17.04 6.90
C LEU A 373 12.22 -17.11 8.05
N THR A 374 11.20 -17.95 7.92
CA THR A 374 10.20 -18.18 8.98
C THR A 374 10.86 -18.74 10.23
N ARG A 375 11.68 -19.78 10.07
CA ARG A 375 12.42 -20.41 11.17
C ARG A 375 13.31 -19.41 11.90
N LEU A 376 14.06 -18.60 11.15
CA LEU A 376 14.92 -17.55 11.71
C LEU A 376 14.09 -16.50 12.46
N THR A 377 12.97 -16.04 11.89
CA THR A 377 12.11 -15.02 12.50
C THR A 377 11.52 -15.47 13.85
N ILE A 378 11.07 -16.72 13.96
CA ILE A 378 10.53 -17.26 15.21
C ILE A 378 11.65 -17.50 16.23
N THR A 379 12.77 -18.07 15.78
CA THR A 379 13.87 -18.47 16.68
C THR A 379 14.62 -17.26 17.24
N GLU A 380 14.86 -16.21 16.45
CA GLU A 380 15.53 -14.98 16.90
C GLU A 380 14.69 -14.13 17.88
N TYR A 381 13.40 -14.45 18.01
CA TYR A 381 12.55 -13.76 18.98
C TYR A 381 12.86 -14.18 20.43
N VAL A 382 13.34 -15.41 20.64
CA VAL A 382 13.72 -16.00 21.94
C VAL A 382 15.15 -15.64 22.29
#